data_AF-A0A6G0AH70-F1
#
_entry.id   AF-A0A6G0AH70-F1
#
_cell.length_a   1.000
_cell.length_b   1.000
_cell.length_c   1.000
_cell.angle_alpha   90.00
_cell.angle_beta   90.00
_cell.angle_gamma   90.00
#
_symmetry.space_group_name_H-M   'P 1'
#
loop_
_entity.id
_entity.type
_entity.pdbx_description
1 polymer ?
#
loop_
_entity_poly.entity_id
_entity_poly.type
_entity_poly.pdbx_seq_one_letter_code
_entity_poly.pdbx_strand_id
1 'polypeptide(L)'
;MINFHKLAEIVTSNQTFLITTHVNPDADAIGSEIAFANLLYKLNKSYKIINHSETPYNLKFLDVKNIIEKYDANEHVDSFASSDVLVALDFNRANRMVSLQQKFLDSTKLKICVDHHQDPEDFADHLFIDASYAATGHILFEFIKETNIVEIDLELAVPLYAAIMTDTGSFRFDRTSSEIHRIAAYLLD
;
A
#
# COMPACT_ATOMS: atom_id res chain seq x y z
N MET A 1 0.15 -15.80 8.50
CA MET A 1 1.45 -15.14 8.69
C MET A 1 2.09 -14.88 7.35
N ILE A 2 2.32 -13.60 7.08
CA ILE A 2 2.82 -13.08 5.81
C ILE A 2 4.30 -13.44 5.65
N ASN A 3 4.73 -13.84 4.45
CA ASN A 3 6.15 -14.08 4.18
C ASN A 3 6.84 -12.77 3.76
N PHE A 4 7.32 -12.01 4.73
CA PHE A 4 7.97 -10.72 4.50
C PHE A 4 9.29 -10.81 3.74
N HIS A 5 10.05 -11.90 3.88
CA HIS A 5 11.26 -12.11 3.07
C HIS A 5 10.94 -12.28 1.58
N LYS A 6 9.82 -12.92 1.24
CA LYS A 6 9.37 -13.00 -0.15
C LYS A 6 8.95 -11.64 -0.69
N LEU A 7 8.26 -10.83 0.11
CA LEU A 7 7.92 -9.45 -0.27
C LEU A 7 9.19 -8.61 -0.49
N ALA A 8 10.18 -8.71 0.41
CA ALA A 8 11.47 -8.02 0.25
C ALA A 8 12.22 -8.48 -1.01
N GLU A 9 12.22 -9.78 -1.32
CA GLU A 9 12.84 -10.31 -2.55
C GLU A 9 12.19 -9.69 -3.80
N ILE A 10 10.85 -9.63 -3.85
CA ILE A 10 10.12 -9.02 -4.97
C ILE A 10 10.46 -7.53 -5.09
N VAL A 11 10.44 -6.79 -3.97
CA VAL A 11 10.75 -5.35 -3.96
C VAL A 11 12.19 -5.07 -4.39
N THR A 12 13.15 -5.84 -3.90
CA THR A 12 14.58 -5.61 -4.19
C THR A 12 14.98 -6.02 -5.60
N SER A 13 14.37 -7.08 -6.14
CA SER A 13 14.71 -7.67 -7.43
C SER A 13 14.07 -7.00 -8.64
N ASN A 14 13.10 -6.10 -8.44
CA ASN A 14 12.41 -5.37 -9.50
C ASN A 14 12.69 -3.86 -9.42
N GLN A 15 12.49 -3.10 -10.50
CA GLN A 15 12.92 -1.71 -10.57
C GLN A 15 11.77 -0.70 -10.73
N THR A 16 10.71 -1.05 -11.44
CA THR A 16 9.56 -0.16 -11.70
C THR A 16 8.26 -0.71 -11.11
N PHE A 17 7.52 0.11 -10.37
CA PHE A 17 6.31 -0.30 -9.66
C PHE A 17 5.13 0.59 -10.02
N LEU A 18 3.97 -0.03 -10.25
CA LEU A 18 2.69 0.67 -10.31
C LEU A 18 1.88 0.32 -9.07
N ILE A 19 1.54 1.32 -8.26
CA ILE A 19 0.79 1.17 -7.03
C ILE A 19 -0.65 1.62 -7.28
N THR A 20 -1.62 0.89 -6.72
CA THR A 20 -3.03 1.26 -6.73
C THR A 20 -3.72 0.78 -5.45
N THR A 21 -4.82 1.44 -5.11
CA THR A 21 -5.71 1.07 -4.01
C THR A 21 -7.19 1.07 -4.45
N HIS A 22 -8.10 0.87 -3.50
CA HIS A 22 -9.52 0.79 -3.77
C HIS A 22 -10.18 2.14 -4.09
N VAL A 23 -11.34 2.07 -4.76
CA VAL A 23 -12.26 3.20 -4.94
C VAL A 23 -12.64 3.83 -3.60
N ASN A 24 -12.71 5.17 -3.60
CA ASN A 24 -12.95 6.00 -2.42
C ASN A 24 -11.98 5.65 -1.29
N PRO A 25 -10.67 5.85 -1.51
CA PRO A 25 -9.64 5.44 -0.57
C PRO A 25 -9.79 6.22 0.74
N ASP A 26 -9.55 5.53 1.85
CA ASP A 26 -9.43 6.15 3.15
C ASP A 26 -7.95 6.38 3.50
N ALA A 27 -7.67 6.65 4.78
CA ALA A 27 -6.31 6.92 5.21
C ALA A 27 -5.42 5.67 5.31
N ASP A 28 -5.98 4.46 5.42
CA ASP A 28 -5.17 3.24 5.35
C ASP A 28 -4.70 3.01 3.92
N ALA A 29 -5.62 3.09 2.96
CA ALA A 29 -5.32 3.09 1.54
C ALA A 29 -4.26 4.14 1.15
N ILE A 30 -4.55 5.44 1.36
CA ILE A 30 -3.62 6.52 0.98
C ILE A 30 -2.32 6.45 1.79
N GLY A 31 -2.39 6.17 3.09
CA GLY A 31 -1.20 6.04 3.94
C GLY A 31 -0.30 4.90 3.48
N SER A 32 -0.87 3.74 3.17
CA SER A 32 -0.14 2.58 2.68
C SER A 32 0.53 2.86 1.33
N GLU A 33 -0.15 3.54 0.40
CA GLU A 33 0.44 3.95 -0.88
C GLU A 33 1.63 4.88 -0.71
N ILE A 34 1.49 5.93 0.12
CA ILE A 34 2.57 6.89 0.37
C ILE A 34 3.74 6.23 1.11
N ALA A 35 3.46 5.36 2.10
CA ALA A 35 4.50 4.62 2.81
C ALA A 35 5.28 3.68 1.87
N PHE A 36 4.57 2.93 1.01
CA PHE A 36 5.21 2.03 0.06
C PHE A 36 6.00 2.82 -1.00
N ALA A 37 5.49 3.95 -1.48
CA ALA A 37 6.21 4.84 -2.38
C ALA A 37 7.50 5.41 -1.76
N ASN A 38 7.46 5.84 -0.49
CA ASN A 38 8.63 6.33 0.23
C ASN A 38 9.66 5.22 0.47
N LEU A 39 9.22 3.99 0.75
CA LEU A 39 10.08 2.82 0.80
C LEU A 39 10.79 2.60 -0.55
N LEU A 40 10.05 2.60 -1.66
CA LEU A 40 10.60 2.42 -3.00
C LEU A 40 11.59 3.54 -3.37
N TYR A 41 11.26 4.78 -3.02
CA TYR A 41 12.15 5.93 -3.21
C TYR A 41 13.49 5.73 -2.49
N LYS A 42 13.48 5.33 -1.22
CA LYS A 42 14.69 5.05 -0.43
C LYS A 42 15.55 3.93 -1.03
N LEU A 43 14.92 2.99 -1.72
CA LEU A 43 15.58 1.89 -2.42
C LEU A 43 16.01 2.24 -3.85
N ASN A 44 15.92 3.51 -4.26
CA ASN A 44 16.21 4.00 -5.61
C ASN A 44 15.39 3.27 -6.70
N LYS A 45 14.12 2.95 -6.39
CA LYS A 45 13.17 2.34 -7.32
C LYS A 45 12.28 3.40 -7.95
N SER A 46 11.83 3.14 -9.16
CA SER A 46 10.85 3.99 -9.84
C SER A 46 9.45 3.53 -9.49
N TYR A 47 8.54 4.46 -9.25
CA TYR A 47 7.16 4.14 -8.93
C TYR A 47 6.20 5.15 -9.55
N LYS A 48 4.96 4.72 -9.73
CA LYS A 48 3.81 5.57 -10.01
C LYS A 48 2.62 5.10 -9.17
N ILE A 49 1.83 6.03 -8.66
CA ILE A 49 0.59 5.72 -7.94
C ILE A 49 -0.57 6.17 -8.82
N ILE A 50 -1.46 5.24 -9.20
CA ILE A 50 -2.63 5.54 -10.02
C ILE A 50 -3.86 4.93 -9.37
N ASN A 51 -4.87 5.75 -9.13
CA ASN A 51 -6.12 5.35 -8.49
C ASN A 51 -7.35 5.68 -9.31
N HIS A 52 -8.43 4.94 -9.07
CA HIS A 52 -9.72 5.26 -9.68
C HIS A 52 -10.26 6.61 -9.18
N SER A 53 -10.23 6.77 -7.86
CA SER A 53 -10.65 7.98 -7.17
C SER A 53 -9.47 8.93 -6.98
N GLU A 54 -9.76 10.23 -6.96
CA GLU A 54 -8.78 11.22 -6.49
C GLU A 54 -8.55 11.09 -4.99
N THR A 55 -7.37 11.51 -4.52
CA THR A 55 -7.08 11.65 -3.09
C THR A 55 -8.12 12.56 -2.42
N PRO A 56 -8.89 12.07 -1.43
CA PRO A 56 -9.88 12.86 -0.72
C PRO A 56 -9.27 14.13 -0.12
N TYR A 57 -10.03 15.23 -0.12
CA TYR A 57 -9.54 16.53 0.37
C TYR A 57 -8.95 16.46 1.79
N ASN A 58 -9.61 15.71 2.69
CA ASN A 58 -9.17 15.51 4.07
C ASN A 58 -7.91 14.64 4.21
N LEU A 59 -7.44 14.00 3.12
CA LEU A 59 -6.24 13.17 3.08
C LEU A 59 -5.11 13.78 2.25
N LYS A 60 -5.34 14.93 1.59
CA LYS A 60 -4.29 15.65 0.83
C LYS A 60 -3.08 16.07 1.68
N PHE A 61 -3.23 16.09 3.00
CA PHE A 61 -2.10 16.33 3.91
C PHE A 61 -1.09 15.17 3.93
N LEU A 62 -1.49 13.95 3.53
CA LEU A 62 -0.58 12.80 3.37
C LEU A 62 0.13 12.86 2.01
N ASP A 63 -0.58 13.27 0.96
CA ASP A 63 -0.05 13.40 -0.41
C ASP A 63 0.47 14.83 -0.69
N VAL A 64 1.41 15.30 0.15
CA VAL A 64 1.94 16.68 0.06
C VAL A 64 2.65 16.93 -1.28
N LYS A 65 3.27 15.88 -1.85
CA LYS A 65 3.99 15.94 -3.13
C LYS A 65 3.06 15.78 -4.34
N ASN A 66 1.75 15.55 -4.12
CA ASN A 66 0.73 15.32 -5.15
C ASN A 66 1.17 14.25 -6.16
N ILE A 67 1.63 13.11 -5.64
CA ILE A 67 2.16 11.98 -6.41
C ILE A 67 1.10 10.93 -6.77
N ILE A 68 -0.12 11.08 -6.27
CA ILE A 68 -1.24 10.19 -6.61
C ILE A 68 -1.99 10.74 -7.81
N GLU A 69 -1.97 9.99 -8.91
CA GLU A 69 -2.65 10.33 -10.16
C GLU A 69 -4.04 9.67 -10.21
N LYS A 70 -5.06 10.41 -10.64
CA LYS A 70 -6.35 9.80 -11.00
C LYS A 70 -6.21 9.12 -12.35
N TYR A 71 -6.71 7.90 -12.47
CA TYR A 71 -6.65 7.15 -13.70
C TYR A 71 -7.40 7.84 -14.85
N ASP A 72 -6.63 8.15 -15.88
CA ASP A 72 -7.08 8.52 -17.22
C ASP A 72 -6.54 7.52 -18.25
N ALA A 73 -7.41 6.97 -19.08
CA ALA A 73 -7.05 5.90 -20.02
C ALA A 73 -6.09 6.36 -21.14
N ASN A 74 -6.05 7.65 -21.46
CA ASN A 74 -5.16 8.21 -22.48
C ASN A 74 -3.79 8.53 -21.89
N GLU A 75 -3.75 9.11 -20.68
CA GLU A 75 -2.49 9.50 -20.02
C GLU A 75 -1.72 8.30 -19.47
N HIS A 76 -2.41 7.22 -19.11
CA HIS A 76 -1.81 6.06 -18.42
C HIS A 76 -1.68 4.80 -19.27
N VAL A 77 -1.81 4.93 -20.60
CA VAL A 77 -1.84 3.79 -21.55
C VAL A 77 -0.70 2.79 -21.34
N ASP A 78 0.51 3.28 -21.04
CA ASP A 78 1.71 2.46 -20.90
C ASP A 78 2.10 2.15 -19.44
N SER A 79 1.39 2.72 -18.45
CA SER A 79 1.80 2.64 -17.03
C SER A 79 1.85 1.20 -16.52
N PHE A 80 0.91 0.37 -16.95
CA PHE A 80 0.85 -1.05 -16.61
C PHE A 80 1.95 -1.85 -17.31
N ALA A 81 2.21 -1.59 -18.59
CA ALA A 81 3.17 -2.34 -19.40
C ALA A 81 4.64 -1.97 -19.10
N SER A 82 4.88 -0.74 -18.65
CA SER A 82 6.21 -0.21 -18.28
C SER A 82 6.64 -0.53 -16.85
N SER A 83 5.73 -1.06 -16.04
CA SER A 83 6.03 -1.50 -14.67
C SER A 83 6.50 -2.96 -14.65
N ASP A 84 7.43 -3.28 -13.76
CA ASP A 84 7.83 -4.66 -13.48
C ASP A 84 6.81 -5.34 -12.56
N VAL A 85 6.32 -4.57 -11.57
CA VAL A 85 5.39 -5.05 -10.54
C VAL A 85 4.18 -4.13 -10.43
N LEU A 86 2.99 -4.72 -10.39
CA LEU A 86 1.74 -4.05 -10.03
C LEU A 86 1.42 -4.37 -8.58
N VAL A 87 1.15 -3.35 -7.76
CA VAL A 87 0.97 -3.44 -6.32
C VAL A 87 -0.44 -2.99 -5.97
N ALA A 88 -1.25 -3.93 -5.47
CA ALA A 88 -2.56 -3.67 -4.91
C ALA A 88 -2.44 -3.51 -3.39
N LEU A 89 -2.77 -2.34 -2.85
CA LEU A 89 -2.71 -2.05 -1.42
C LEU A 89 -4.12 -1.83 -0.86
N ASP A 90 -4.39 -2.48 0.28
CA ASP A 90 -5.60 -2.26 1.08
C ASP A 90 -6.91 -2.72 0.44
N PHE A 91 -6.81 -3.69 -0.47
CA PHE A 91 -7.96 -4.43 -0.96
C PHE A 91 -7.56 -5.79 -1.49
N ASN A 92 -8.47 -6.76 -1.39
CA ASN A 92 -8.26 -8.13 -1.86
C ASN A 92 -9.29 -8.61 -2.89
N ARG A 93 -10.05 -7.70 -3.49
CA ARG A 93 -11.04 -7.98 -4.55
C ARG A 93 -10.84 -7.04 -5.73
N ALA A 94 -10.65 -7.58 -6.92
CA ALA A 94 -10.23 -6.80 -8.07
C ALA A 94 -11.26 -5.73 -8.50
N ASN A 95 -12.54 -5.95 -8.21
CA ASN A 95 -13.60 -4.99 -8.52
C ASN A 95 -13.46 -3.64 -7.79
N ARG A 96 -12.67 -3.59 -6.71
CA ARG A 96 -12.39 -2.37 -5.96
C ARG A 96 -11.55 -1.36 -6.75
N MET A 97 -10.83 -1.81 -7.79
CA MET A 97 -10.07 -0.96 -8.70
C MET A 97 -10.94 -0.22 -9.74
N VAL A 98 -12.19 -0.64 -9.95
CA VAL A 98 -13.15 -0.04 -10.88
C VAL A 98 -12.54 0.19 -12.28
N SER A 99 -12.14 1.41 -12.63
CA SER A 99 -11.62 1.74 -13.97
C SER A 99 -10.27 1.11 -14.30
N LEU A 100 -9.48 0.74 -13.27
CA LEU A 100 -8.17 0.10 -13.47
C LEU A 100 -8.28 -1.43 -13.56
N GLN A 101 -9.41 -2.02 -13.13
CA GLN A 101 -9.56 -3.46 -12.94
C GLN A 101 -9.13 -4.26 -14.17
N GLN A 102 -9.69 -3.96 -15.34
CA GLN A 102 -9.43 -4.73 -16.55
C GLN A 102 -7.94 -4.65 -16.95
N LYS A 103 -7.34 -3.46 -16.88
CA LYS A 103 -5.92 -3.26 -17.20
C LYS A 103 -4.98 -3.97 -16.23
N PHE A 104 -5.34 -4.00 -14.94
CA PHE A 104 -4.59 -4.72 -13.93
C PHE A 104 -4.65 -6.24 -14.19
N LEU A 105 -5.85 -6.79 -14.40
CA LEU A 105 -6.06 -8.22 -14.60
C LEU A 105 -5.47 -8.74 -15.92
N ASP A 106 -5.57 -7.97 -17.00
CA ASP A 106 -5.02 -8.34 -18.31
C ASP A 106 -3.49 -8.20 -18.39
N SER A 107 -2.88 -7.52 -17.42
CA SER A 107 -1.44 -7.30 -17.41
C SER A 107 -0.68 -8.62 -17.19
N THR A 108 0.34 -8.85 -17.99
CA THR A 108 1.26 -9.99 -17.84
C THR A 108 2.37 -9.73 -16.80
N LYS A 109 2.40 -8.55 -16.19
CA LYS A 109 3.37 -8.18 -15.16
C LYS A 109 3.09 -8.89 -13.85
N LEU A 110 4.13 -8.96 -13.00
CA LEU A 110 4.02 -9.53 -11.67
C LEU A 110 3.04 -8.69 -10.85
N LYS A 111 2.05 -9.33 -10.23
CA LYS A 111 1.04 -8.70 -9.39
C LYS A 111 1.23 -9.13 -7.95
N ILE A 112 1.28 -8.17 -7.04
CA ILE A 112 1.26 -8.44 -5.59
C ILE A 112 0.09 -7.70 -4.94
N CYS A 113 -0.45 -8.29 -3.88
CA CYS A 113 -1.48 -7.68 -3.04
C CYS A 113 -0.98 -7.68 -1.59
N VAL A 114 -1.07 -6.53 -0.91
CA VAL A 114 -0.84 -6.40 0.53
C VAL A 114 -2.12 -5.84 1.13
N ASP A 115 -2.75 -6.62 2.01
CA ASP A 115 -4.09 -6.30 2.50
C ASP A 115 -4.37 -7.00 3.84
N HIS A 116 -5.30 -6.46 4.63
CA HIS A 116 -5.71 -7.03 5.92
C HIS A 116 -7.21 -7.39 5.97
N HIS A 117 -7.94 -7.29 4.86
CA HIS A 117 -9.34 -7.66 4.80
C HIS A 117 -9.52 -9.19 4.71
N GLN A 118 -10.72 -9.66 5.08
CA GLN A 118 -11.10 -11.07 4.98
C GLN A 118 -11.51 -11.45 3.54
N ASP A 119 -11.57 -12.76 3.28
CA ASP A 119 -12.10 -13.35 2.05
C ASP A 119 -11.47 -12.84 0.73
N PRO A 120 -10.15 -13.04 0.56
CA PRO A 120 -9.43 -12.59 -0.63
C PRO A 120 -9.81 -13.38 -1.90
N GLU A 121 -9.84 -12.68 -3.02
CA GLU A 121 -9.94 -13.27 -4.36
C GLU A 121 -8.54 -13.59 -4.92
N ASP A 122 -8.48 -14.55 -5.84
CA ASP A 122 -7.25 -14.88 -6.57
C ASP A 122 -7.09 -13.97 -7.80
N PHE A 123 -6.44 -12.82 -7.62
CA PHE A 123 -6.26 -11.81 -8.67
C PHE A 123 -4.82 -11.29 -8.82
N ALA A 124 -3.90 -11.76 -7.97
CA ALA A 124 -2.50 -11.37 -7.96
C ALA A 124 -1.61 -12.60 -7.74
N ASP A 125 -0.40 -12.58 -8.29
CA ASP A 125 0.53 -13.73 -8.26
C ASP A 125 1.03 -14.02 -6.82
N HIS A 126 1.11 -12.99 -5.97
CA HIS A 126 1.44 -13.12 -4.55
C HIS A 126 0.48 -12.31 -3.67
N LEU A 127 -0.15 -13.00 -2.72
CA LEU A 127 -1.04 -12.41 -1.72
C LEU A 127 -0.33 -12.36 -0.35
N PHE A 128 -0.07 -11.15 0.14
CA PHE A 128 0.49 -10.87 1.47
C PHE A 128 -0.64 -10.39 2.38
N ILE A 129 -1.53 -11.32 2.74
CA ILE A 129 -2.80 -11.01 3.41
C ILE A 129 -2.88 -11.69 4.77
N ASP A 130 -3.20 -10.91 5.80
CA ASP A 130 -3.45 -11.46 7.14
C ASP A 130 -4.43 -10.58 7.93
N ALA A 131 -5.65 -11.09 8.14
CA ALA A 131 -6.74 -10.35 8.77
C ALA A 131 -6.61 -10.14 10.29
N SER A 132 -5.53 -10.65 10.89
CA SER A 132 -5.17 -10.31 12.28
C SER A 132 -4.56 -8.91 12.39
N TYR A 133 -4.04 -8.35 11.29
CA TYR A 133 -3.49 -7.00 11.28
C TYR A 133 -4.60 -5.95 11.35
N ALA A 134 -4.28 -4.85 12.03
CA ALA A 134 -5.21 -3.76 12.30
C ALA A 134 -5.35 -2.77 11.14
N ALA A 135 -4.47 -2.84 10.14
CA ALA A 135 -4.40 -1.96 8.97
C ALA A 135 -3.43 -2.56 7.94
N THR A 136 -3.54 -2.20 6.67
CA THR A 136 -2.49 -2.45 5.68
C THR A 136 -1.20 -1.69 6.04
N GLY A 137 -1.31 -0.47 6.58
CA GLY A 137 -0.17 0.26 7.13
C GLY A 137 0.53 -0.48 8.28
N HIS A 138 -0.20 -1.28 9.08
CA HIS A 138 0.42 -2.14 10.10
C HIS A 138 1.23 -3.27 9.44
N ILE A 139 0.73 -3.89 8.38
CA ILE A 139 1.48 -4.91 7.63
C ILE A 139 2.78 -4.32 7.07
N LEU A 140 2.73 -3.12 6.49
CA LEU A 140 3.91 -2.45 5.95
C LEU A 140 4.92 -2.07 7.03
N PHE A 141 4.46 -1.65 8.21
CA PHE A 141 5.33 -1.41 9.35
C PHE A 141 6.12 -2.67 9.74
N GLU A 142 5.43 -3.80 9.97
CA GLU A 142 6.08 -5.07 10.33
C GLU A 142 7.00 -5.56 9.21
N PHE A 143 6.59 -5.44 7.95
CA PHE A 143 7.44 -5.74 6.80
C PHE A 143 8.78 -4.99 6.85
N ILE A 144 8.76 -3.67 7.06
CA ILE A 144 9.97 -2.86 7.11
C ILE A 144 10.80 -3.22 8.34
N LYS A 145 10.16 -3.42 9.50
CA LYS A 145 10.83 -3.77 10.76
C LYS A 145 11.50 -5.12 10.75
N GLU A 146 10.80 -6.16 10.30
CA GLU A 146 11.33 -7.52 10.29
C GLU A 146 12.46 -7.67 9.27
N THR A 147 12.34 -7.02 8.10
CA THR A 147 13.34 -7.16 7.03
C THR A 147 14.50 -6.20 7.15
N ASN A 148 14.35 -5.10 7.91
CA ASN A 148 15.30 -3.99 7.98
C ASN A 148 15.74 -3.50 6.59
N ILE A 149 14.83 -3.57 5.60
CA ILE A 149 15.13 -3.22 4.21
C ILE A 149 15.45 -1.72 4.06
N VAL A 150 14.87 -0.87 4.91
CA VAL A 150 15.17 0.56 5.07
C VAL A 150 14.98 0.95 6.53
N GLU A 151 15.55 2.10 6.91
CA GLU A 151 15.23 2.74 8.20
C GLU A 151 13.89 3.48 8.12
N ILE A 152 13.08 3.37 9.17
CA ILE A 152 11.83 4.13 9.32
C ILE A 152 12.20 5.53 9.82
N ASP A 153 12.01 6.52 8.96
CA ASP A 153 12.10 7.94 9.30
C ASP A 153 10.72 8.60 9.23
N LEU A 154 10.66 9.92 9.42
CA LEU A 154 9.40 10.66 9.47
C LEU A 154 8.58 10.54 8.17
N GLU A 155 9.23 10.44 7.00
CA GLU A 155 8.53 10.26 5.71
C GLU A 155 7.79 8.92 5.63
N LEU A 156 8.31 7.87 6.27
CA LEU A 156 7.60 6.60 6.42
C LEU A 156 6.62 6.61 7.61
N ALA A 157 7.02 7.24 8.71
CA ALA A 157 6.27 7.14 9.96
C ALA A 157 4.91 7.84 9.92
N VAL A 158 4.84 9.03 9.32
CA VAL A 158 3.59 9.79 9.19
C VAL A 158 2.48 9.02 8.45
N PRO A 159 2.70 8.50 7.22
CA PRO A 159 1.68 7.76 6.51
C PRO A 159 1.33 6.42 7.16
N LEU A 160 2.32 5.70 7.73
CA LEU A 160 2.06 4.46 8.48
C LEU A 160 1.20 4.73 9.74
N TYR A 161 1.51 5.79 10.47
CA TYR A 161 0.74 6.18 11.66
C TYR A 161 -0.69 6.55 11.27
N ALA A 162 -0.86 7.34 10.21
CA ALA A 162 -2.19 7.74 9.75
C ALA A 162 -3.06 6.53 9.41
N ALA A 163 -2.52 5.58 8.64
CA ALA A 163 -3.18 4.33 8.29
C ALA A 163 -3.65 3.55 9.53
N ILE A 164 -2.73 3.26 10.45
CA ILE A 164 -3.02 2.51 11.68
C ILE A 164 -4.03 3.24 12.57
N MET A 165 -3.84 4.55 12.75
CA MET A 165 -4.70 5.37 13.60
C MET A 165 -6.13 5.38 13.06
N THR A 166 -6.34 5.52 11.75
CA THR A 166 -7.70 5.61 11.20
C THR A 166 -8.40 4.26 11.19
N ASP A 167 -7.72 3.18 10.81
CA ASP A 167 -8.37 1.88 10.68
C ASP A 167 -8.64 1.19 12.03
N THR A 168 -7.96 1.66 13.08
CA THR A 168 -8.29 1.33 14.48
C THR A 168 -9.39 2.23 15.07
N GLY A 169 -9.98 3.13 14.27
CA GLY A 169 -11.01 4.05 14.74
C GLY A 169 -10.49 5.08 15.73
N SER A 170 -9.23 5.49 15.58
CA SER A 170 -8.44 6.22 16.58
C SER A 170 -8.25 5.40 17.86
N PHE A 171 -7.78 4.16 17.71
CA PHE A 171 -7.47 3.23 18.80
C PHE A 171 -8.69 2.82 19.67
N ARG A 172 -9.88 2.74 19.06
CA ARG A 172 -11.13 2.39 19.75
C ARG A 172 -11.73 1.06 19.32
N PHE A 173 -11.33 0.52 18.17
CA PHE A 173 -11.88 -0.73 17.64
C PHE A 173 -11.15 -1.97 18.20
N ASP A 174 -11.78 -3.14 18.06
CA ASP A 174 -11.34 -4.39 18.70
C ASP A 174 -9.93 -4.84 18.33
N ARG A 175 -9.44 -4.45 17.14
CA ARG A 175 -8.06 -4.73 16.70
C ARG A 175 -7.00 -3.83 17.36
N THR A 176 -7.41 -2.91 18.23
CA THR A 176 -6.51 -2.06 19.01
C THR A 176 -5.89 -2.85 20.16
N SER A 177 -4.75 -3.48 19.91
CA SER A 177 -3.99 -4.20 20.94
C SER A 177 -2.97 -3.31 21.65
N SER A 178 -2.32 -3.85 22.69
CA SER A 178 -1.17 -3.17 23.33
C SER A 178 0.03 -3.04 22.39
N GLU A 179 0.15 -3.92 21.40
CA GLU A 179 1.17 -3.87 20.36
C GLU A 179 0.93 -2.71 19.41
N ILE A 180 -0.31 -2.46 18.98
CA ILE A 180 -0.67 -1.29 18.17
C ILE A 180 -0.24 0.02 18.83
N HIS A 181 -0.42 0.15 20.15
CA HIS A 181 0.03 1.33 20.88
C HIS A 181 1.55 1.45 20.95
N ARG A 182 2.29 0.32 21.02
CA ARG A 182 3.76 0.32 20.94
C ARG A 182 4.24 0.71 19.55
N ILE A 183 3.58 0.25 18.49
CA ILE A 183 3.86 0.66 17.12
C ILE A 183 3.61 2.16 16.95
N ALA A 184 2.45 2.65 17.42
CA ALA A 184 2.12 4.07 17.39
C ALA A 184 3.15 4.92 18.13
N ALA A 185 3.61 4.48 19.31
CA ALA A 185 4.68 5.15 20.05
C ALA A 185 6.00 5.14 19.26
N TYR A 186 6.39 3.99 18.69
CA TYR A 186 7.60 3.88 17.87
C TYR A 186 7.56 4.84 16.67
N LEU A 187 6.41 5.03 16.04
CA LEU A 187 6.26 5.93 14.89
C LEU A 187 6.29 7.43 15.28
N LEU A 188 6.23 7.74 16.59
CA LEU A 188 6.32 9.11 17.12
C LEU A 188 7.72 9.47 17.61
N ASP A 189 8.55 8.46 17.94
CA ASP A 189 9.94 8.61 18.42
C ASP A 189 10.92 8.87 17.26
#